data_AF-A0A953AF46-F1
#
_entry.id   AF-A0A953AF46-F1
#
_cell.length_a   1.000
_cell.length_b   1.000
_cell.length_c   1.000
_cell.angle_alpha   90.00
_cell.angle_beta   90.00
_cell.angle_gamma   90.00
#
_symmetry.space_group_name_H-M   'P 1'
#
loop_
_entity.id
_entity.type
_entity.pdbx_description
1 polymer ?
#
loop_
_entity_poly.entity_id
_entity_poly.type
_entity_poly.pdbx_seq_one_letter_code
_entity_poly.pdbx_strand_id
1 'polypeptide(L)'
;MKKFVEGLAVLRVLRHPALLRLWLAQVIYLSVQFTASYAMIVLITNETHSAVMVGLVIIALSLPLVLFGAPAGALVDRLDRRTVLWVSNVVRALATLLFVLALLLSPHQYIFIYILAFF
;
A
#
# COMPACT_ATOMS: atom_id res chain seq x y z
N MET A 1 6.02 -25.37 26.39
CA MET A 1 7.20 -24.50 26.66
C MET A 1 8.05 -24.18 25.44
N LYS A 2 8.42 -25.13 24.55
CA LYS A 2 9.25 -24.86 23.34
C LYS A 2 8.76 -23.69 22.45
N LYS A 3 7.47 -23.67 22.08
CA LYS A 3 6.86 -22.60 21.26
C LYS A 3 6.96 -21.19 21.87
N PHE A 4 6.96 -21.09 23.19
CA PHE A 4 7.06 -19.81 23.90
C PHE A 4 8.48 -19.23 23.85
N VAL A 5 9.49 -20.10 23.98
CA VAL A 5 10.91 -19.74 23.85
C VAL A 5 11.27 -19.37 22.41
N GLU A 6 10.66 -20.04 21.43
CA GLU A 6 10.77 -19.67 20.01
C GLU A 6 10.16 -18.29 19.73
N GLY A 7 9.02 -17.95 20.35
CA GLY A 7 8.43 -16.60 20.27
C GLY A 7 9.35 -15.50 20.82
N LEU A 8 10.06 -15.78 21.92
CA LEU A 8 11.09 -14.87 22.46
C LEU A 8 12.32 -14.75 21.55
N ALA A 9 12.63 -15.77 20.75
CA ALA A 9 13.71 -15.73 19.78
C ALA A 9 13.39 -14.79 18.59
N VAL A 10 12.12 -14.66 18.19
CA VAL A 10 11.68 -13.66 17.18
C VAL A 10 11.90 -12.23 17.68
N LEU A 11 11.68 -11.96 18.97
CA LEU A 11 11.96 -10.64 19.54
C LEU A 11 13.46 -10.31 19.57
N ARG A 12 14.33 -11.32 19.57
CA ARG A 12 15.79 -11.14 19.44
C ARG A 12 16.19 -10.61 18.06
N VAL A 13 15.46 -11.00 17.02
CA VAL A 13 15.68 -10.54 15.65
C VAL A 13 15.40 -9.03 15.50
N LEU A 14 14.44 -8.49 16.27
CA LEU A 14 14.16 -7.04 16.36
C LEU A 14 15.28 -6.23 17.04
N ARG A 15 16.26 -6.87 17.71
CA ARG A 15 17.43 -6.17 18.27
C ARG A 15 18.40 -5.67 17.19
N HIS A 16 18.29 -6.18 15.96
CA HIS A 16 19.14 -5.70 14.87
C HIS A 16 18.63 -4.34 14.36
N PRO A 17 19.41 -3.24 14.48
CA PRO A 17 18.92 -1.88 14.25
C PRO A 17 18.51 -1.63 12.79
N ALA A 18 19.08 -2.35 11.82
CA ALA A 18 18.62 -2.28 10.43
C ALA A 18 17.23 -2.89 10.24
N LEU A 19 16.94 -4.00 10.93
CA LEU A 19 15.65 -4.66 10.81
C LEU A 19 14.57 -3.87 11.53
N LEU A 20 14.86 -3.35 12.72
CA LEU A 20 13.91 -2.52 13.46
C LEU A 20 13.52 -1.28 12.65
N ARG A 21 14.47 -0.64 11.96
CA ARG A 21 14.18 0.49 11.06
C ARG A 21 13.26 0.10 9.91
N LEU A 22 13.53 -1.04 9.25
CA LEU A 22 12.65 -1.54 8.19
C LEU A 22 11.26 -1.90 8.70
N TRP A 23 11.19 -2.53 9.88
CA TRP A 23 9.93 -2.93 10.48
C TRP A 23 9.08 -1.73 10.88
N LEU A 24 9.67 -0.72 11.53
CA LEU A 24 8.97 0.53 11.86
C LEU A 24 8.53 1.28 10.61
N ALA A 25 9.38 1.34 9.58
CA ALA A 25 9.00 1.93 8.30
C ALA A 25 7.80 1.21 7.68
N GLN A 26 7.77 -0.13 7.76
CA GLN A 26 6.66 -0.94 7.26
C GLN A 26 5.37 -0.72 8.06
N VAL A 27 5.46 -0.61 9.39
CA VAL A 27 4.29 -0.31 10.24
C VAL A 27 3.70 1.05 9.91
N ILE A 28 4.54 2.08 9.80
CA ILE A 28 4.09 3.42 9.41
C ILE A 28 3.45 3.38 8.03
N TYR A 29 4.12 2.73 7.07
CA TYR A 29 3.60 2.61 5.70
C TYR A 29 2.22 1.93 5.67
N LEU A 30 2.06 0.78 6.33
CA LEU A 30 0.80 0.06 6.36
C LEU A 30 -0.32 0.88 7.00
N SER A 31 -0.03 1.59 8.11
CA SER A 31 -0.99 2.49 8.73
C SER A 31 -1.47 3.56 7.75
N VAL A 32 -0.54 4.23 7.06
CA VAL A 32 -0.88 5.25 6.06
C VAL A 32 -1.68 4.65 4.91
N GLN A 33 -1.28 3.48 4.40
CA GLN A 33 -1.97 2.82 3.29
C GLN A 33 -3.41 2.46 3.68
N PHE A 34 -3.62 1.85 4.84
CA PHE A 34 -4.97 1.47 5.28
C PHE A 34 -5.85 2.69 5.55
N THR A 35 -5.30 3.74 6.16
CA THR A 35 -6.05 4.99 6.35
C THR A 35 -6.42 5.63 5.01
N ALA A 36 -5.51 5.67 4.03
CA ALA A 36 -5.79 6.21 2.71
C ALA A 36 -6.89 5.42 1.98
N SER A 37 -6.81 4.08 1.97
CA SER A 37 -7.82 3.21 1.36
C SER A 37 -9.19 3.39 2.03
N TYR A 38 -9.22 3.51 3.36
CA TYR A 38 -10.46 3.78 4.10
C TYR A 38 -11.03 5.15 3.76
N ALA A 39 -10.19 6.19 3.68
CA ALA A 39 -10.61 7.53 3.32
C ALA A 39 -11.23 7.57 1.91
N MET A 40 -10.68 6.83 0.95
CA MET A 40 -11.28 6.72 -0.40
C MET A 40 -12.68 6.11 -0.37
N ILE A 41 -12.87 5.04 0.40
CA ILE A 41 -14.17 4.38 0.55
C ILE A 41 -15.18 5.35 1.16
N VAL A 42 -14.81 6.06 2.22
CA VAL A 42 -15.68 7.06 2.88
C VAL A 42 -16.02 8.20 1.92
N LEU A 43 -15.04 8.74 1.19
CA LEU A 43 -15.24 9.81 0.23
C LEU A 43 -16.24 9.40 -0.87
N ILE A 44 -16.02 8.25 -1.51
CA ILE A 44 -16.93 7.77 -2.57
C ILE A 44 -18.32 7.45 -2.01
N THR A 45 -18.41 6.92 -0.79
CA THR A 45 -19.70 6.66 -0.13
C THR A 45 -20.48 7.96 0.11
N ASN A 46 -19.79 9.00 0.59
CA ASN A 46 -20.41 10.30 0.89
C ASN A 46 -20.82 11.07 -0.37
N GLU A 47 -20.07 10.92 -1.46
CA GLU A 47 -20.31 11.68 -2.69
C GLU A 47 -21.31 10.98 -3.63
N THR A 48 -21.26 9.65 -3.71
CA THR A 48 -22.10 8.89 -4.66
C THR A 48 -23.32 8.24 -4.02
N HIS A 49 -23.31 8.05 -2.70
CA HIS A 49 -24.33 7.29 -1.95
C HIS A 49 -24.63 5.89 -2.54
N SER A 50 -23.68 5.31 -3.28
CA SER A 50 -23.88 4.08 -4.05
C SER A 50 -22.96 2.94 -3.59
N ALA A 51 -23.56 1.84 -3.16
CA ALA A 51 -22.82 0.62 -2.78
C ALA A 51 -22.04 0.02 -3.96
N VAL A 52 -22.52 0.19 -5.19
CA VAL A 52 -21.85 -0.32 -6.40
C VAL A 52 -20.53 0.42 -6.62
N MET A 53 -20.52 1.75 -6.45
CA MET A 53 -19.31 2.56 -6.63
C MET A 53 -18.25 2.22 -5.58
N VAL A 54 -18.68 1.98 -4.34
CA VAL A 54 -17.79 1.49 -3.27
C VAL A 54 -17.21 0.11 -3.62
N GLY A 55 -18.03 -0.81 -4.11
CA GLY A 55 -17.58 -2.13 -4.55
C GLY A 55 -16.50 -2.04 -5.64
N LEU A 56 -16.67 -1.13 -6.61
CA LEU A 56 -15.67 -0.89 -7.65
C LEU A 56 -14.34 -0.36 -7.10
N VAL A 57 -14.38 0.50 -6.08
CA VAL A 57 -13.15 0.97 -5.39
C VAL A 57 -12.44 -0.20 -4.71
N ILE A 58 -13.17 -1.06 -3.99
CA ILE A 58 -12.59 -2.23 -3.31
C ILE A 58 -11.96 -3.20 -4.31
N ILE A 59 -12.60 -3.41 -5.46
CA ILE A 59 -12.02 -4.20 -6.56
C ILE A 59 -10.75 -3.51 -7.06
N ALA A 60 -10.77 -2.21 -7.33
CA ALA A 60 -9.59 -1.47 -7.78
C ALA A 60 -8.42 -1.54 -6.78
N LEU A 61 -8.70 -1.55 -5.47
CA LEU A 61 -7.69 -1.70 -4.40
C LEU A 61 -7.06 -3.09 -4.35
N SER A 62 -7.78 -4.14 -4.76
CA SER A 62 -7.33 -5.53 -4.65
C SER A 62 -6.79 -6.11 -5.96
N LEU A 63 -7.26 -5.59 -7.10
CA LEU A 63 -6.90 -6.05 -8.43
C LEU A 63 -5.38 -6.06 -8.70
N PRO A 64 -4.59 -5.04 -8.30
CA PRO A 64 -3.14 -5.05 -8.52
C PRO A 64 -2.47 -6.23 -7.81
N LEU A 65 -2.89 -6.51 -6.58
CA LEU A 65 -2.33 -7.62 -5.81
C LEU A 65 -2.62 -8.97 -6.48
N VAL A 66 -3.84 -9.15 -7.01
CA VAL A 66 -4.23 -10.38 -7.69
C VAL A 66 -3.50 -10.55 -9.02
N LEU A 67 -3.40 -9.49 -9.82
CA LEU A 67 -2.78 -9.53 -11.14
C LEU A 67 -1.25 -9.62 -11.07
N PHE A 68 -0.63 -8.88 -10.15
CA PHE A 68 0.82 -8.72 -10.11
C PHE A 68 1.48 -9.42 -8.93
N GLY A 69 0.75 -9.97 -7.95
CA GLY A 69 1.35 -10.57 -6.75
C GLY A 69 2.37 -11.68 -7.04
N ALA A 70 1.97 -12.71 -7.79
CA ALA A 70 2.87 -13.81 -8.15
C ALA A 70 3.97 -13.41 -9.15
N PRO A 71 3.66 -12.68 -10.25
CA PRO A 71 4.69 -12.20 -11.18
C PRO A 71 5.70 -11.26 -10.52
N ALA A 72 5.25 -10.34 -9.67
CA ALA A 72 6.13 -9.44 -8.94
C ALA A 72 7.03 -10.22 -7.98
N GLY A 73 6.51 -11.22 -7.26
CA GLY A 73 7.33 -12.08 -6.41
C GLY A 73 8.48 -12.75 -7.18
N ALA A 74 8.14 -13.40 -8.30
CA ALA A 74 9.13 -14.04 -9.17
C ALA A 74 10.16 -13.05 -9.76
N LEU A 75 9.74 -11.82 -10.06
CA LEU A 75 10.62 -10.77 -10.55
C LEU A 75 11.57 -10.25 -9.46
N VAL A 76 11.06 -10.01 -8.25
CA VAL A 76 11.84 -9.52 -7.10
C VAL A 76 12.91 -10.51 -6.66
N ASP A 77 12.66 -11.81 -6.84
CA ASP A 77 13.66 -12.84 -6.55
C ASP A 77 14.84 -12.85 -7.55
N ARG A 78 14.65 -12.27 -8.74
CA ARG A 78 15.69 -12.20 -9.79
C ARG A 78 16.42 -10.87 -9.85
N LEU A 79 15.80 -9.80 -9.35
CA LEU A 79 16.36 -8.45 -9.35
C LEU A 79 17.08 -8.14 -8.04
N ASP A 80 17.95 -7.13 -8.08
CA ASP A 80 18.50 -6.57 -6.83
C ASP A 80 17.38 -5.98 -5.98
N ARG A 81 17.17 -6.56 -4.79
CA ARG A 81 16.11 -6.19 -3.85
C ARG A 81 16.17 -4.71 -3.46
N ARG A 82 17.38 -4.14 -3.36
CA ARG A 82 17.54 -2.72 -3.01
C ARG A 82 17.03 -1.82 -4.12
N THR A 83 17.36 -2.14 -5.38
CA THR A 83 16.88 -1.39 -6.55
C THR A 83 15.36 -1.47 -6.68
N VAL A 84 14.77 -2.67 -6.54
CA VAL A 84 13.31 -2.86 -6.54
C VAL A 84 12.63 -1.99 -5.48
N LEU A 85 13.19 -1.98 -4.26
CA LEU A 85 12.62 -1.22 -3.16
C LEU A 85 12.67 0.29 -3.42
N TRP A 86 13.75 0.82 -3.97
CA TRP A 86 13.83 2.24 -4.33
C TRP A 86 12.88 2.61 -5.46
N VAL A 87 12.87 1.86 -6.56
CA VAL A 87 12.03 2.14 -7.73
C VAL A 87 10.55 2.09 -7.35
N SER A 88 10.11 1.07 -6.62
CA SER A 88 8.71 0.94 -6.19
C SER A 88 8.26 2.09 -5.29
N ASN A 89 9.11 2.51 -4.33
CA ASN A 89 8.79 3.66 -3.47
C ASN A 89 8.76 4.98 -4.25
N VAL A 90 9.66 5.18 -5.23
CA VAL A 90 9.65 6.39 -6.08
C VAL A 90 8.39 6.45 -6.95
N VAL A 91 8.02 5.34 -7.60
CA VAL A 91 6.79 5.25 -8.40
C VAL A 91 5.57 5.55 -7.53
N ARG A 92 5.49 4.96 -6.34
CA ARG A 92 4.37 5.21 -5.41
C ARG A 92 4.33 6.67 -4.96
N ALA A 93 5.48 7.26 -4.61
CA ALA A 93 5.55 8.67 -4.22
C ALA A 93 5.09 9.61 -5.35
N LEU A 94 5.51 9.35 -6.59
CA LEU A 94 5.05 10.11 -7.75
C LEU A 94 3.56 9.96 -8.01
N ALA A 95 3.02 8.73 -7.93
CA ALA A 95 1.59 8.49 -8.08
C ALA A 95 0.77 9.23 -7.02
N THR A 96 1.20 9.19 -5.76
CA THR A 96 0.57 9.94 -4.66
C THR A 96 0.65 11.46 -4.88
N LEU A 97 1.80 11.97 -5.31
CA LEU A 97 1.97 13.40 -5.59
C LEU A 97 1.03 13.85 -6.72
N LEU A 98 0.94 13.09 -7.81
CA LEU A 98 0.05 13.38 -8.93
C LEU A 98 -1.41 13.38 -8.49
N PHE A 99 -1.81 12.46 -7.63
CA PHE A 99 -3.16 12.42 -7.08
C PHE A 99 -3.48 13.64 -6.21
N VAL A 100 -2.57 14.04 -5.32
CA VAL A 100 -2.75 15.25 -4.50
C VAL A 100 -2.88 16.48 -5.39
N LEU A 101 -2.04 16.61 -6.43
CA LEU A 101 -2.15 17.69 -7.40
C LEU A 101 -3.48 17.67 -8.16
N ALA A 102 -3.95 16.48 -8.57
CA ALA A 102 -5.23 16.33 -9.25
C ALA A 102 -6.42 16.77 -8.38
N LEU A 103 -6.42 16.40 -7.09
CA LEU A 103 -7.45 16.86 -6.13
C LEU A 103 -7.45 18.38 -5.96
N LEU A 104 -6.27 19.01 -5.92
CA LEU A 104 -6.16 20.46 -5.81
C LEU A 104 -6.64 21.21 -7.05
N LEU A 105 -6.44 20.63 -8.25
CA LEU A 105 -6.81 21.24 -9.53
C LEU A 105 -8.26 20.96 -9.93
N SER A 106 -8.83 19.80 -9.55
CA SER A 106 -10.17 19.38 -9.97
C SER A 106 -10.81 18.46 -8.91
N PRO A 107 -11.49 19.03 -7.89
CA PRO A 107 -12.03 18.30 -6.74
C PRO A 107 -13.08 17.21 -7.09
N HIS A 108 -13.73 17.32 -8.24
CA HIS A 108 -14.86 16.47 -8.63
C HIS A 108 -14.50 15.31 -9.58
N GLN A 109 -13.22 15.12 -9.93
CA GLN A 109 -12.80 14.02 -10.79
C GLN A 109 -12.42 12.76 -10.00
N TYR A 110 -13.42 11.96 -9.65
CA TYR A 110 -13.24 10.70 -8.93
C TYR A 110 -12.49 9.61 -9.71
N ILE A 111 -12.25 9.80 -11.03
CA ILE A 111 -11.44 8.88 -11.86
C ILE A 111 -10.03 8.69 -11.29
N PHE A 112 -9.43 9.73 -10.72
CA PHE A 112 -8.09 9.65 -10.16
C PHE A 112 -8.02 8.81 -8.88
N ILE A 113 -9.14 8.62 -8.17
CA ILE A 113 -9.22 7.76 -6.97
C ILE A 113 -9.03 6.30 -7.37
N TYR A 114 -9.63 5.86 -8.48
CA TYR A 114 -9.47 4.49 -8.97
C TYR A 114 -8.05 4.22 -9.47
N ILE A 115 -7.36 5.23 -10.02
CA ILE A 115 -5.97 5.11 -10.45
C ILE A 115 -5.05 5.06 -9.22
N LEU A 116 -5.28 5.87 -8.18
CA LEU A 116 -4.49 5.79 -6.95
C LEU A 116 -4.73 4.48 -6.20
N ALA A 117 -5.95 3.94 -6.22
CA ALA A 117 -6.26 2.64 -5.62
C ALA A 117 -5.39 1.50 -6.20
N PHE A 118 -4.85 1.68 -7.40
CA PHE A 118 -3.98 0.72 -8.04
C PHE A 118 -2.52 0.72 -7.52
N PHE A 119 -2.09 1.78 -6.81
CA PHE A 119 -0.71 2.02 -6.36
C PHE A 119 -0.56 2.03 -4.82
#